data_AF-A0AAD5CS79-F1
#
_entry.id   AF-A0AAD5CS79-F1
#
_cell.length_a   1.000
_cell.length_b   1.000
_cell.length_c   1.000
_cell.angle_alpha   90.00
_cell.angle_beta   90.00
_cell.angle_gamma   90.00
#
_symmetry.space_group_name_H-M   'P 1'
#
loop_
_entity.id
_entity.type
_entity.pdbx_description
1 polymer ?
#
loop_
_entity_poly.entity_id
_entity_poly.type
_entity_poly.pdbx_seq_one_letter_code
_entity_poly.pdbx_strand_id
1 'polypeptide(L)'
;MSSSSSCRMRSSSNLKIVKVGTDGKLYCEHNLLAVMRQGGTCASRPGHYFYESPFALRRADCKLFMWKEDVDNLMLSGPEKRALQIQNERLEVEKDLLQREVASLKTKVDAYE
;
A
#
# COMPACT_ATOMS: atom_id res chain seq x y z
N MET A 1 5.69 -44.03 -5.64
CA MET A 1 6.19 -43.37 -4.42
C MET A 1 5.59 -41.97 -4.38
N SER A 2 4.61 -41.73 -3.51
CA SER A 2 3.93 -40.43 -3.43
C SER A 2 4.64 -39.55 -2.41
N SER A 3 5.41 -38.58 -2.88
CA SER A 3 6.06 -37.57 -2.04
C SER A 3 4.98 -36.68 -1.41
N SER A 4 4.62 -36.99 -0.16
CA SER A 4 3.71 -36.16 0.62
C SER A 4 4.49 -34.94 1.13
N SER A 5 4.55 -33.90 0.30
CA SER A 5 5.05 -32.59 0.69
C SER A 5 4.10 -32.00 1.73
N SER A 6 4.37 -32.23 3.01
CA SER A 6 3.58 -31.65 4.11
C SER A 6 3.75 -30.14 4.09
N CYS A 7 2.78 -29.48 3.48
CA CYS A 7 2.70 -28.04 3.44
C CYS A 7 2.42 -27.50 4.84
N ARG A 8 3.40 -26.79 5.42
CA ARG A 8 3.19 -26.03 6.66
C ARG A 8 2.29 -24.84 6.35
N MET A 9 0.98 -25.07 6.44
CA MET A 9 -0.03 -24.02 6.46
C MET A 9 0.20 -23.11 7.66
N ARG A 10 0.67 -21.88 7.46
CA ARG A 10 0.59 -20.85 8.50
C ARG A 10 -0.85 -20.35 8.54
N SER A 11 -1.57 -20.71 9.60
CA SER A 11 -2.93 -20.25 9.85
C SER A 11 -2.95 -18.73 9.94
N SER A 12 -3.74 -18.08 9.09
CA SER A 12 -3.84 -16.62 8.92
C SER A 12 -4.55 -15.88 10.07
N SER A 13 -4.79 -16.52 11.20
CA SER A 13 -5.83 -16.08 12.14
C SER A 13 -5.46 -14.88 13.02
N ASN A 14 -4.28 -14.27 12.88
CA ASN A 14 -3.94 -13.01 13.55
C ASN A 14 -2.93 -12.20 12.72
N LEU A 15 -3.42 -11.43 11.74
CA LEU A 15 -2.61 -10.45 11.01
C LEU A 15 -2.23 -9.32 11.96
N LYS A 16 -1.02 -9.37 12.53
CA LYS A 16 -0.46 -8.27 13.33
C LYS A 16 0.45 -7.44 12.44
N ILE A 17 -0.09 -6.35 11.90
CA ILE A 17 0.74 -5.25 11.41
C ILE A 17 1.44 -4.70 12.64
N VAL A 18 2.77 -4.72 12.62
CA VAL A 18 3.53 -4.23 13.78
C VAL A 18 3.90 -2.77 13.55
N LYS A 19 4.52 -2.46 12.40
CA LYS A 19 4.96 -1.09 12.12
C LYS A 19 5.24 -0.89 10.63
N VAL A 20 4.79 0.25 10.12
CA VAL A 20 5.19 0.81 8.82
C VAL A 20 6.21 1.92 9.09
N GLY A 21 7.39 1.84 8.46
CA GLY A 21 8.41 2.88 8.55
C GLY A 21 8.09 4.08 7.67
N THR A 22 8.71 5.22 7.96
CA THR A 22 8.65 6.43 7.11
C THR A 22 9.28 6.22 5.74
N ASP A 23 10.04 5.14 5.56
CA ASP A 23 10.61 4.69 4.29
C ASP A 23 9.65 3.78 3.49
N GLY A 24 8.40 3.63 3.93
CA GLY A 24 7.38 2.80 3.29
C GLY A 24 7.61 1.29 3.47
N LYS A 25 8.53 0.88 4.36
CA LYS A 25 8.83 -0.53 4.58
C LYS A 25 8.11 -1.08 5.81
N LEU A 26 7.89 -2.40 5.79
CA LEU A 26 7.28 -3.10 6.91
C LEU A 26 8.34 -3.59 7.88
N TYR A 27 8.10 -3.36 9.15
CA TYR A 27 8.93 -3.82 10.24
C TYR A 27 8.13 -4.72 11.17
N CYS A 28 8.80 -5.73 11.72
CA CYS A 28 8.22 -6.62 12.71
C CYS A 28 8.35 -6.06 14.14
N GLU A 29 7.81 -6.77 15.15
CA GLU A 29 7.85 -6.37 16.59
C GLU A 29 9.25 -6.04 17.09
N HIS A 30 10.27 -6.58 16.45
CA HIS A 30 11.67 -6.39 16.81
C HIS A 30 12.36 -5.26 16.03
N ASN A 31 11.60 -4.36 15.38
CA ASN A 31 12.10 -3.33 14.45
C ASN A 31 13.00 -3.87 13.33
N LEU A 32 12.80 -5.13 12.93
CA LEU A 32 13.52 -5.71 11.80
C LEU A 32 12.68 -5.65 10.54
N LEU A 33 13.35 -5.38 9.41
CA LEU A 33 12.73 -5.31 8.10
C LEU A 33 12.08 -6.65 7.74
N ALA A 34 10.82 -6.61 7.35
CA ALA A 34 10.11 -7.79 6.87
C ALA A 34 10.72 -8.31 5.57
N VAL A 35 10.79 -9.63 5.42
CA VAL A 35 11.30 -10.30 4.23
C VAL A 35 10.13 -10.59 3.31
N MET A 36 10.26 -10.24 2.03
CA MET A 36 9.26 -10.57 1.01
C MET A 36 9.57 -11.95 0.41
N ARG A 37 8.57 -12.81 0.34
CA ARG A 37 8.66 -14.13 -0.31
C ARG A 37 7.50 -14.36 -1.23
N GLN A 38 7.72 -15.20 -2.24
CA GLN A 38 6.65 -15.67 -3.10
C GLN A 38 5.97 -16.90 -2.48
N GLY A 39 4.63 -16.90 -2.49
CA GLY A 39 3.80 -18.03 -2.12
C GLY A 39 4.06 -19.20 -3.03
N GLY A 40 4.53 -20.31 -2.46
CA GLY A 40 4.67 -21.57 -3.19
C GLY A 40 3.32 -22.18 -3.59
N THR A 41 3.36 -23.32 -4.26
CA THR A 41 2.17 -24.06 -4.73
C THR A 41 1.20 -24.45 -3.61
N CYS A 42 1.70 -24.51 -2.39
CA CYS A 42 0.92 -24.82 -1.20
C CYS A 42 0.57 -23.57 -0.38
N ALA A 43 0.62 -22.36 -0.92
CA ALA A 43 0.16 -21.16 -0.24
C ALA A 43 -1.34 -20.94 -0.49
N SER A 44 -2.02 -20.18 0.38
CA SER A 44 -3.43 -19.80 0.12
C SER A 44 -3.59 -18.92 -1.11
N ARG A 45 -2.52 -18.22 -1.53
CA ARG A 45 -2.42 -17.45 -2.77
C ARG A 45 -1.12 -17.85 -3.50
N PRO A 46 -1.10 -18.93 -4.30
CA PRO A 46 0.09 -19.35 -5.04
C PRO A 46 0.56 -18.27 -6.02
N GLY A 47 1.88 -18.05 -6.11
CA GLY A 47 2.47 -17.05 -7.02
C GLY A 47 2.41 -15.60 -6.52
N HIS A 48 1.60 -15.31 -5.50
CA HIS A 48 1.53 -13.99 -4.86
C HIS A 48 2.65 -13.76 -3.87
N TYR A 49 2.96 -12.50 -3.58
CA TYR A 49 4.01 -12.13 -2.64
C TYR A 49 3.45 -11.85 -1.25
N PHE A 50 4.18 -12.24 -0.21
CA PHE A 50 3.85 -11.91 1.16
C PHE A 50 5.09 -11.45 1.92
N TYR A 51 4.86 -10.65 2.94
CA TYR A 51 5.86 -10.22 3.90
C TYR A 51 5.82 -11.12 5.13
N GLU A 52 6.98 -11.54 5.60
CA GLU A 52 7.13 -12.30 6.84
C GLU A 52 8.28 -11.77 7.70
N SER A 53 8.24 -12.09 9.00
CA SER A 53 9.38 -11.81 9.88
C SER A 53 10.64 -12.57 9.42
N PRO A 54 11.84 -11.95 9.46
CA PRO A 54 13.10 -12.67 9.24
C PRO A 54 13.28 -13.91 10.14
N PHE A 55 12.68 -13.89 11.33
CA PHE A 55 12.75 -14.98 12.30
C PHE A 55 11.64 -16.02 12.17
N ALA A 56 10.76 -15.89 11.16
CA ALA A 56 9.63 -16.79 10.95
C ALA A 56 10.04 -18.27 10.97
N LEU A 57 11.23 -18.62 10.45
CA LEU A 57 11.75 -19.99 10.43
C LEU A 57 12.43 -20.45 11.72
N ARG A 58 12.86 -19.55 12.60
CA ARG A 58 13.77 -19.89 13.70
C ARG A 58 13.14 -19.84 15.09
N ARG A 59 12.21 -18.94 15.42
CA ARG A 59 11.59 -18.85 16.77
C ARG A 59 10.19 -18.22 16.73
N ALA A 60 9.33 -18.66 17.64
CA ALA A 60 7.86 -18.55 17.61
C ALA A 60 7.29 -17.16 17.96
N ASP A 61 8.14 -16.19 18.25
CA ASP A 61 7.72 -14.99 18.96
C ASP A 61 7.26 -13.89 18.00
N CYS A 62 7.74 -13.91 16.75
CA CYS A 62 7.42 -12.90 15.76
C CYS A 62 6.50 -13.45 14.66
N LYS A 63 5.20 -13.16 14.77
CA LYS A 63 4.15 -13.65 13.86
C LYS A 63 3.78 -12.65 12.75
N LEU A 64 4.73 -11.84 12.29
CA LEU A 64 4.47 -10.95 11.15
C LEU A 64 4.24 -11.79 9.89
N PHE A 65 3.05 -11.65 9.31
CA PHE A 65 2.64 -12.21 8.03
C PHE A 65 1.62 -11.28 7.38
N MET A 66 1.80 -10.92 6.12
CA MET A 66 0.84 -10.09 5.38
C MET A 66 1.03 -10.23 3.88
N TRP A 67 -0.06 -10.31 3.11
CA TRP A 67 0.04 -10.31 1.66
C TRP A 67 0.46 -8.93 1.15
N LYS A 68 1.25 -8.91 0.08
CA LYS A 68 1.70 -7.67 -0.54
C LYS A 68 0.51 -6.82 -0.97
N GLU A 69 -0.53 -7.43 -1.53
CA GLU A 69 -1.72 -6.69 -1.98
C GLU A 69 -2.46 -6.05 -0.81
N ASP A 70 -2.50 -6.70 0.36
CA ASP A 70 -3.16 -6.17 1.55
C ASP A 70 -2.35 -4.98 2.13
N VAL A 71 -1.01 -5.03 2.02
CA VAL A 71 -0.11 -3.93 2.38
C VAL A 71 -0.28 -2.76 1.41
N ASP A 72 -0.28 -3.03 0.11
CA ASP A 72 -0.48 -2.01 -0.91
C ASP A 72 -1.82 -1.31 -0.69
N ASN A 73 -2.89 -2.05 -0.39
CA ASN A 73 -4.18 -1.48 -0.01
C ASN A 73 -4.13 -0.64 1.27
N LEU A 74 -3.39 -1.08 2.30
CA LEU A 74 -3.21 -0.32 3.54
C LEU A 74 -2.46 1.00 3.27
N MET A 75 -1.43 0.98 2.44
CA MET A 75 -0.68 2.18 2.04
C MET A 75 -1.54 3.12 1.19
N LEU A 76 -2.34 2.56 0.29
CA LEU A 76 -3.23 3.32 -0.59
C LEU A 76 -4.47 3.86 0.13
N SER A 77 -4.89 3.29 1.26
CA SER A 77 -6.06 3.74 2.03
C SER A 77 -5.71 4.74 3.13
N GLY A 78 -4.46 5.17 3.22
CA GLY A 78 -4.01 6.14 4.22
C GLY A 78 -4.71 7.50 4.12
N PRO A 79 -4.83 8.23 5.25
CA PRO A 79 -5.40 9.59 5.29
C PRO A 79 -4.72 10.55 4.31
N GLU A 80 -3.46 10.27 3.93
CA GLU A 80 -2.68 11.00 2.96
C GLU A 80 -3.27 10.96 1.55
N LYS A 81 -3.80 9.81 1.09
CA LYS A 81 -4.51 9.76 -0.21
C LYS A 81 -5.78 10.60 -0.17
N ARG A 82 -6.52 10.56 0.93
CA ARG A 82 -7.74 11.37 1.09
C ARG A 82 -7.41 12.86 1.10
N ALA A 83 -6.33 13.25 1.77
CA ALA A 83 -5.84 14.63 1.77
C ALA A 83 -5.40 15.08 0.37
N LEU A 84 -4.64 14.24 -0.35
CA LEU A 84 -4.23 14.51 -1.73
C LEU A 84 -5.42 14.59 -2.69
N GLN A 85 -6.44 13.75 -2.50
CA GLN A 85 -7.66 13.77 -3.31
C GLN A 85 -8.47 15.04 -3.09
N ILE A 86 -8.66 15.46 -1.83
CA ILE A 86 -9.28 16.75 -1.48
C ILE A 86 -8.48 17.92 -2.07
N GLN A 87 -7.15 17.86 -2.02
CA GLN A 87 -6.30 18.90 -2.58
C GLN A 87 -6.40 18.98 -4.11
N ASN A 88 -6.44 17.83 -4.81
CA ASN A 88 -6.63 17.79 -6.26
C ASN A 88 -8.00 18.34 -6.67
N GLU A 89 -9.08 17.93 -6.00
CA GLU A 89 -10.43 18.47 -6.26
C GLU A 89 -10.46 19.99 -6.06
N ARG A 90 -9.78 20.51 -5.02
CA ARG A 90 -9.67 21.95 -4.80
C ARG A 90 -8.93 22.66 -5.93
N LEU A 91 -7.82 22.10 -6.39
CA LEU A 91 -7.01 22.66 -7.48
C LEU A 91 -7.75 22.64 -8.82
N GLU A 92 -8.56 21.63 -9.09
CA GLU A 92 -9.41 21.58 -10.28
C GLU A 92 -10.43 22.71 -10.30
N VAL A 93 -11.10 22.97 -9.17
CA VAL A 93 -12.04 24.10 -9.05
C VAL A 93 -11.34 25.44 -9.25
N GLU A 94 -10.16 25.63 -8.65
CA GLU A 94 -9.39 26.87 -8.78
C GLU A 94 -8.94 27.10 -10.23
N LYS A 95 -8.50 26.05 -10.91
CA LYS A 95 -8.14 26.09 -12.33
C LYS A 95 -9.33 26.52 -13.20
N ASP A 96 -10.51 25.94 -12.98
CA ASP A 96 -11.71 26.27 -13.75
C ASP A 96 -12.13 27.73 -13.56
N LEU A 97 -12.02 28.26 -12.34
CA LEU A 97 -12.30 29.67 -12.04
C LEU A 97 -11.33 30.58 -12.78
N LEU A 98 -10.03 30.30 -12.69
CA LEU A 98 -8.99 31.08 -13.38
C LEU A 98 -9.17 31.03 -14.90
N GLN A 99 -9.54 29.88 -15.47
CA GLN A 99 -9.79 29.74 -16.90
C GLN A 99 -10.97 30.61 -17.36
N ARG A 100 -12.06 30.69 -16.57
CA ARG A 100 -13.19 31.57 -16.87
C ARG A 100 -12.81 33.04 -16.78
N GLU A 101 -12.03 33.41 -15.77
CA GLU A 101 -11.58 34.79 -15.58
C GLU A 101 -10.66 35.24 -16.71
N VAL A 102 -9.68 34.40 -17.09
CA VAL A 102 -8.81 34.64 -18.25
C VAL A 102 -9.63 34.79 -19.53
N ALA A 103 -10.63 33.94 -19.77
CA ALA A 103 -11.50 34.05 -20.93
C ALA A 103 -12.29 35.37 -20.93
N SER A 104 -12.82 35.79 -19.78
CA SER A 104 -13.55 37.05 -19.65
C SER A 104 -12.65 38.28 -19.78
N LEU A 105 -11.41 38.23 -19.31
CA LEU A 105 -10.47 39.33 -19.46
C LEU A 105 -10.04 39.46 -20.92
N LYS A 106 -9.79 38.33 -21.59
CA LYS A 106 -9.44 38.31 -23.00
C LYS A 106 -10.52 38.97 -23.87
N THR A 107 -11.79 38.63 -23.67
CA THR A 107 -12.89 39.26 -24.43
C THR A 107 -13.02 40.76 -24.15
N LYS A 108 -12.69 41.23 -22.94
CA LYS A 108 -12.67 42.66 -22.63
C LYS A 108 -11.51 43.35 -23.35
N VAL A 109 -10.31 42.77 -23.33
CA VAL A 109 -9.14 43.33 -24.04
C VAL A 109 -9.40 43.41 -25.53
N ASP A 110 -9.91 42.33 -26.14
CA ASP A 110 -10.26 42.29 -27.57
C ASP A 110 -11.33 43.32 -27.96
N ALA A 111 -12.13 43.82 -26.99
CA ALA A 111 -13.14 44.85 -27.24
C ALA A 111 -12.58 46.29 -27.16
N TYR A 112 -11.34 46.47 -26.68
CA TYR A 112 -10.65 47.76 -26.59
C TYR A 112 -9.52 47.92 -27.62
N GLU A 113 -9.19 46.87 -28.37
CA GLU A 113 -8.29 46.89 -29.55
C GLU A 113 -9.08 47.04 -30.86
#